data_AF-N6YI25-F1
#
_entry.id   AF-N6YI25-F1
#
_cell.length_a   1.000
_cell.length_b   1.000
_cell.length_c   1.000
_cell.angle_alpha   90.00
_cell.angle_beta   90.00
_cell.angle_gamma   90.00
#
_symmetry.space_group_name_H-M   'P 1'
#
loop_
_entity.id
_entity.type
_entity.pdbx_description
1 polymer ?
#
loop_
_entity_poly.entity_id
_entity_poly.type
_entity_poly.pdbx_seq_one_letter_code
_entity_poly.pdbx_strand_id
1 'polypeptide(L)'
;MTNTLTPHATPLPYPALHEEVLPGGGHRSFILRRGRLLRLTDIEGGANVSMLLFNAFEKTERLNLPDSLKCQHTARLTRGHCLYSDMGRVLAAITADTTGWSDSLGGVLNADEVRAKYGDGPYQRLRNACHRNGTDNLLVELGKWGMGLEDLLMVLNLFSRVSVDAAGGMHFVPGNSKPGDHIELYAPMDTLVVMTALQHPMDPSPDYAPKPVRLSWMQADPSIAEHCRTSRPENVRGFINTENLYL
;
A
#
# COMPACT_ATOMS: atom_id res chain seq x y z
N MET A 1 -17.53 -2.55 35.71
CA MET A 1 -16.27 -1.85 35.39
C MET A 1 -15.30 -2.87 34.80
N THR A 2 -15.38 -3.10 33.50
CA THR A 2 -14.43 -3.93 32.77
C THR A 2 -13.65 -2.99 31.87
N ASN A 3 -12.45 -2.63 32.34
CA ASN A 3 -11.48 -1.82 31.64
C ASN A 3 -10.99 -2.63 30.43
N THR A 4 -11.61 -2.45 29.27
CA THR A 4 -11.11 -2.96 27.99
C THR A 4 -9.79 -2.24 27.72
N LEU A 5 -8.69 -2.94 27.97
CA LEU A 5 -7.36 -2.56 27.54
C LEU A 5 -7.41 -2.25 26.04
N THR A 6 -7.42 -0.96 25.69
CA THR A 6 -7.08 -0.53 24.33
C THR A 6 -5.72 -1.12 24.00
N PRO A 7 -5.55 -1.87 22.89
CA PRO A 7 -4.24 -2.34 22.50
C PRO A 7 -3.32 -1.11 22.42
N HIS A 8 -2.19 -1.16 23.14
CA HIS A 8 -1.22 -0.08 23.15
C HIS A 8 -0.78 0.18 21.71
N ALA A 9 -1.28 1.25 21.10
CA ALA A 9 -0.86 1.66 19.77
C ALA A 9 0.65 1.90 19.80
N THR A 10 1.39 1.23 18.90
CA THR A 10 2.83 1.46 18.77
C THR A 10 3.05 2.95 18.48
N PRO A 11 3.85 3.68 19.27
CA PRO A 11 4.06 5.11 19.05
C PRO A 11 4.67 5.35 17.66
N LEU A 12 4.40 6.53 17.11
CA LEU A 12 5.05 6.98 15.87
C LEU A 12 6.55 7.20 16.14
N PRO A 13 7.45 6.85 15.21
CA PRO A 13 8.90 7.04 15.38
C PRO A 13 9.29 8.53 15.37
N TYR A 14 8.44 9.38 14.80
CA TYR A 14 8.62 10.83 14.71
C TYR A 14 7.27 11.52 14.97
N PRO A 15 7.26 12.82 15.35
CA PRO A 15 6.03 13.59 15.47
C PRO A 15 5.24 13.61 14.15
N ALA A 16 3.93 13.35 14.24
CA ALA A 16 3.04 13.50 13.10
C ALA A 16 2.97 14.98 12.69
N LEU A 17 3.16 15.22 11.40
CA LEU A 17 2.91 16.52 10.77
C LEU A 17 1.44 16.65 10.36
N HIS A 18 0.84 15.51 10.00
CA HIS A 18 -0.55 15.40 9.61
C HIS A 18 -1.02 13.97 9.87
N GLU A 19 -2.29 13.83 10.24
CA GLU A 19 -2.98 12.56 10.34
C GLU A 19 -4.37 12.70 9.72
N GLU A 20 -4.83 11.61 9.10
CA GLU A 20 -6.21 11.49 8.66
C GLU A 20 -6.63 10.02 8.60
N VAL A 21 -7.93 9.80 8.37
CA VAL A 21 -8.47 8.46 8.14
C VAL A 21 -8.90 8.35 6.69
N LEU A 22 -8.35 7.34 5.99
CA LEU A 22 -8.88 6.85 4.72
C LEU A 22 -10.05 5.90 5.06
N PRO A 23 -11.31 6.27 4.82
CA PRO A 23 -12.44 5.41 5.13
C PRO A 23 -12.41 4.13 4.28
N GLY A 24 -13.03 3.06 4.76
CA GLY A 24 -13.29 1.88 3.93
C GLY A 24 -14.08 2.25 2.67
N GLY A 25 -13.66 1.75 1.52
CA GLY A 25 -14.17 2.15 0.19
C GLY A 25 -13.62 3.51 -0.30
N GLY A 26 -12.81 4.18 0.52
CA GLY A 26 -12.12 5.41 0.18
C GLY A 26 -10.93 5.21 -0.74
N HIS A 27 -10.48 6.31 -1.33
CA HIS A 27 -9.37 6.41 -2.27
C HIS A 27 -8.69 7.77 -2.06
N ARG A 28 -7.39 7.83 -2.36
CA ARG A 28 -6.61 9.06 -2.25
C ARG A 28 -5.36 8.99 -3.11
N SER A 29 -4.93 10.15 -3.58
CA SER A 29 -3.60 10.37 -4.14
C SER A 29 -2.94 11.61 -3.56
N PHE A 30 -1.61 11.57 -3.41
CA PHE A 30 -0.79 12.67 -2.91
C PHE A 30 0.69 12.42 -3.21
N ILE A 31 1.51 13.48 -3.17
CA ILE A 31 2.97 13.35 -3.22
C ILE A 31 3.51 13.16 -1.80
N LEU A 32 4.11 12.00 -1.55
CA LEU A 32 4.97 11.77 -0.39
C LEU A 32 6.36 12.34 -0.72
N ARG A 33 6.64 13.54 -0.21
CA ARG A 33 7.91 14.23 -0.45
C ARG A 33 9.10 13.41 0.04
N ARG A 34 10.25 13.58 -0.59
CA ARG A 34 11.54 13.03 -0.18
C ARG A 34 11.82 13.34 1.29
N GLY A 35 12.30 12.33 2.02
CA GLY A 35 12.58 12.42 3.46
C GLY A 35 11.34 12.31 4.35
N ARG A 36 10.14 12.13 3.78
CA ARG A 36 8.93 11.87 4.56
C ARG A 36 8.75 10.38 4.82
N LEU A 37 8.12 10.11 5.95
CA LEU A 37 7.66 8.78 6.34
C LEU A 37 6.13 8.80 6.39
N LEU A 38 5.50 7.82 5.75
CA LEU A 38 4.07 7.57 5.82
C LEU A 38 3.84 6.31 6.65
N ARG A 39 3.12 6.40 7.75
CA ARG A 39 2.55 5.22 8.42
C ARG A 39 1.11 5.02 7.98
N LEU A 40 0.78 3.78 7.61
CA LEU A 40 -0.57 3.30 7.46
C LEU A 40 -0.88 2.39 8.65
N THR A 41 -1.97 2.63 9.38
CA THR A 41 -2.39 1.81 10.52
C THR A 41 -3.79 1.27 10.30
N ASP A 42 -3.92 -0.06 10.37
CA ASP A 42 -5.20 -0.76 10.33
C ASP A 42 -5.96 -0.49 11.63
N ILE A 43 -7.09 0.21 11.55
CA ILE A 43 -7.86 0.65 12.72
C ILE A 43 -8.68 -0.50 13.30
N GLU A 44 -9.25 -1.34 12.43
CA GLU A 44 -10.26 -2.34 12.80
C GLU A 44 -9.77 -3.78 12.68
N GLY A 45 -8.61 -4.01 12.05
CA GLY A 45 -8.17 -5.34 11.63
C GLY A 45 -8.78 -5.76 10.30
N GLY A 46 -8.04 -6.57 9.54
CA GLY A 46 -8.46 -7.07 8.24
C GLY A 46 -8.49 -6.01 7.12
N ALA A 47 -7.75 -4.91 7.26
CA ALA A 47 -7.63 -3.93 6.18
C ALA A 47 -6.91 -4.50 4.96
N ASN A 48 -7.18 -3.89 3.82
CA ASN A 48 -6.41 -4.03 2.60
C ASN A 48 -6.30 -2.65 1.94
N VAL A 49 -5.08 -2.25 1.59
CA VAL A 49 -4.82 -1.02 0.83
C VAL A 49 -4.08 -1.38 -0.43
N SER A 50 -4.77 -1.27 -1.57
CA SER A 50 -4.18 -1.41 -2.89
C SER A 50 -3.52 -0.10 -3.29
N MET A 51 -2.23 -0.14 -3.60
CA MET A 51 -1.41 1.05 -3.79
C MET A 51 -0.58 0.97 -5.08
N LEU A 52 -0.52 2.09 -5.80
CA LEU A 52 0.43 2.38 -6.87
C LEU A 52 1.39 3.47 -6.41
N LEU A 53 2.62 3.42 -6.92
CA LEU A 53 3.64 4.44 -6.67
C LEU A 53 4.25 4.89 -8.01
N PHE A 54 4.49 6.19 -8.14
CA PHE A 54 5.10 6.81 -9.30
C PHE A 54 6.15 7.82 -8.86
N ASN A 55 7.14 8.09 -9.71
CA ASN A 55 7.94 9.30 -9.53
C ASN A 55 7.02 10.52 -9.71
N ALA A 56 7.05 11.46 -8.77
CA ALA A 56 6.13 12.60 -8.80
C ALA A 56 6.35 13.52 -10.02
N PHE A 57 7.58 13.62 -10.50
CA PHE A 57 7.99 14.51 -11.58
C PHE A 57 7.96 13.85 -12.96
N GLU A 58 8.17 12.54 -13.04
CA GLU A 58 8.15 11.76 -14.28
C GLU A 58 7.24 10.53 -14.11
N LYS A 59 5.94 10.68 -14.38
CA LYS A 59 4.92 9.68 -14.06
C LYS A 59 5.01 8.42 -14.94
N THR A 60 5.83 8.45 -15.99
CA THR A 60 6.17 7.25 -16.76
C THR A 60 7.08 6.31 -15.97
N GLU A 61 7.83 6.81 -14.98
CA GLU A 61 8.58 6.00 -14.02
C GLU A 61 7.67 5.58 -12.85
N ARG A 62 7.50 4.26 -12.69
CA ARG A 62 6.45 3.69 -11.83
C ARG A 62 6.87 2.42 -11.13
N LEU A 63 6.15 2.08 -10.06
CA LEU A 63 6.36 0.88 -9.27
C LEU A 63 6.45 -0.35 -10.17
N ASN A 64 7.54 -1.08 -10.01
CA ASN A 64 7.76 -2.35 -10.66
C ASN A 64 7.92 -3.44 -9.58
N LEU A 65 6.83 -4.18 -9.37
CA LEU A 65 6.80 -5.28 -8.40
C LEU A 65 7.79 -6.41 -8.75
N PRO A 66 7.89 -6.90 -10.01
CA PRO A 66 8.94 -7.83 -10.40
C PRO A 66 10.35 -7.37 -10.02
N ASP A 67 10.69 -6.11 -10.22
CA ASP A 67 11.99 -5.55 -9.86
C ASP A 67 12.15 -5.48 -8.33
N SER A 68 11.09 -5.07 -7.62
CA SER A 68 11.05 -5.07 -6.16
C SER A 68 11.28 -6.47 -5.56
N LEU A 69 10.74 -7.52 -6.17
CA LEU A 69 10.92 -8.90 -5.73
C LEU A 69 12.29 -9.46 -6.11
N LYS A 70 12.66 -9.36 -7.40
CA LYS A 70 13.87 -9.99 -7.95
C LYS A 70 15.13 -9.38 -7.37
N CYS A 71 15.20 -8.06 -7.20
CA CYS A 71 16.40 -7.39 -6.68
C CYS A 71 16.66 -7.74 -5.21
N GLN A 72 15.66 -8.28 -4.51
CA GLN A 72 15.75 -8.56 -3.08
C GLN A 72 15.74 -10.05 -2.76
N HIS A 73 15.65 -10.90 -3.80
CA HIS A 73 15.55 -12.35 -3.73
C HIS A 73 14.42 -12.80 -2.79
N THR A 74 13.24 -12.16 -2.92
CA THR A 74 12.08 -12.43 -2.07
C THR A 74 10.80 -12.51 -2.91
N ALA A 75 9.84 -13.31 -2.43
CA ALA A 75 8.43 -13.25 -2.85
C ALA A 75 7.53 -12.63 -1.76
N ARG A 76 8.13 -12.17 -0.66
CA ARG A 76 7.47 -11.57 0.51
C ARG A 76 8.02 -10.18 0.74
N LEU A 77 7.26 -9.17 0.34
CA LEU A 77 7.55 -7.78 0.70
C LEU A 77 7.11 -7.52 2.14
N THR A 78 8.00 -6.90 2.91
CA THR A 78 7.83 -6.59 4.34
C THR A 78 8.98 -5.66 4.77
N ARG A 79 9.10 -5.36 6.07
CA ARG A 79 10.18 -4.56 6.66
C ARG A 79 11.57 -4.92 6.10
N GLY A 80 12.34 -3.90 5.77
CA GLY A 80 13.70 -4.03 5.21
C GLY A 80 13.74 -4.13 3.69
N HIS A 81 12.59 -4.12 3.03
CA HIS A 81 12.50 -4.15 1.57
C HIS A 81 12.24 -2.78 0.94
N CYS A 82 12.75 -2.59 -0.27
CA CYS A 82 12.55 -1.42 -1.12
C CYS A 82 11.51 -1.70 -2.20
N LEU A 83 10.73 -0.68 -2.54
CA LEU A 83 9.78 -0.66 -3.65
C LEU A 83 10.44 0.09 -4.82
N TYR A 84 10.78 -0.65 -5.86
CA TYR A 84 11.56 -0.16 -6.99
C TYR A 84 10.67 0.40 -8.09
N SER A 85 11.18 1.40 -8.79
CA SER A 85 10.66 1.79 -10.10
C SER A 85 11.19 0.86 -11.20
N ASP A 86 10.54 0.88 -12.35
CA ASP A 86 11.01 0.26 -13.60
C ASP A 86 12.32 0.86 -14.15
N MET A 87 12.76 2.01 -13.64
CA MET A 87 14.07 2.61 -13.93
C MET A 87 15.15 2.26 -12.90
N GLY A 88 14.89 1.32 -11.98
CA GLY A 88 15.87 0.84 -11.01
C GLY A 88 16.20 1.84 -9.90
N ARG A 89 15.26 2.74 -9.56
CA ARG A 89 15.32 3.66 -8.42
C ARG A 89 14.36 3.21 -7.33
N VAL A 90 14.53 3.71 -6.10
CA VAL A 90 13.68 3.35 -4.95
C VAL A 90 12.59 4.40 -4.80
N LEU A 91 11.32 4.03 -5.00
CA LEU A 91 10.16 4.91 -4.78
C LEU A 91 9.80 5.00 -3.30
N ALA A 92 9.91 3.89 -2.58
CA ALA A 92 9.68 3.85 -1.14
C ALA A 92 10.46 2.69 -0.50
N ALA A 93 10.72 2.78 0.80
CA ALA A 93 11.31 1.73 1.61
C ALA A 93 10.39 1.36 2.77
N ILE A 94 10.16 0.05 2.98
CA ILE A 94 9.30 -0.47 4.05
C ILE A 94 10.12 -0.52 5.34
N THR A 95 10.06 0.54 6.15
CA THR A 95 10.89 0.67 7.37
C THR A 95 10.34 -0.10 8.56
N ALA A 96 9.02 -0.29 8.58
CA ALA A 96 8.29 -1.13 9.52
C ALA A 96 7.11 -1.81 8.83
N ASP A 97 6.80 -3.02 9.28
CA ASP A 97 5.62 -3.79 8.89
C ASP A 97 5.36 -4.80 10.00
N THR A 98 4.29 -4.60 10.78
CA THR A 98 3.93 -5.50 11.88
C THR A 98 3.12 -6.72 11.43
N THR A 99 2.56 -6.69 10.21
CA THR A 99 1.86 -7.84 9.61
C THR A 99 2.85 -8.87 9.08
N GLY A 100 4.03 -8.42 8.64
CA GLY A 100 5.11 -9.26 8.13
C GLY A 100 4.94 -9.70 6.67
N TRP A 101 3.90 -9.25 5.98
CA TRP A 101 3.62 -9.58 4.58
C TRP A 101 2.72 -8.56 3.90
N SER A 102 3.13 -8.08 2.72
CA SER A 102 2.28 -7.38 1.75
C SER A 102 2.17 -8.18 0.46
N ASP A 103 0.95 -8.32 -0.05
CA ASP A 103 0.67 -9.07 -1.27
C ASP A 103 1.03 -8.25 -2.53
N SER A 104 1.73 -8.90 -3.46
CA SER A 104 2.18 -8.32 -4.73
C SER A 104 1.65 -9.08 -5.95
N LEU A 105 0.72 -10.02 -5.73
CA LEU A 105 0.15 -10.88 -6.76
C LEU A 105 -1.28 -10.47 -7.12
N GLY A 106 -2.07 -10.08 -6.12
CA GLY A 106 -3.46 -9.68 -6.30
C GLY A 106 -3.59 -8.31 -6.97
N GLY A 107 -4.62 -8.17 -7.80
CA GLY A 107 -5.03 -6.87 -8.34
C GLY A 107 -6.04 -6.16 -7.44
N VAL A 108 -6.96 -5.45 -8.09
CA VAL A 108 -8.18 -4.89 -7.49
C VAL A 108 -9.40 -5.48 -8.19
N LEU A 109 -10.55 -5.46 -7.53
CA LEU A 109 -11.82 -5.80 -8.18
C LEU A 109 -12.29 -4.63 -9.07
N ASN A 110 -12.85 -4.96 -10.24
CA ASN A 110 -13.61 -4.03 -11.07
C ASN A 110 -15.11 -4.04 -10.71
N ALA A 111 -15.91 -3.19 -11.37
CA ALA A 111 -17.34 -3.02 -11.07
C ALA A 111 -18.17 -4.31 -11.26
N ASP A 112 -17.89 -5.09 -12.31
CA ASP A 112 -18.63 -6.31 -12.60
C ASP A 112 -18.25 -7.43 -11.62
N GLU A 113 -16.97 -7.53 -11.25
CA GLU A 113 -16.51 -8.49 -10.23
C GLU A 113 -17.09 -8.16 -8.84
N VAL A 114 -17.16 -6.87 -8.47
CA VAL A 114 -17.82 -6.42 -7.25
C VAL A 114 -19.31 -6.80 -7.27
N ARG A 115 -20.01 -6.56 -8.40
CA ARG A 115 -21.42 -6.95 -8.53
C ARG A 115 -21.61 -8.47 -8.45
N ALA A 116 -20.73 -9.23 -9.07
CA ALA A 116 -20.78 -10.70 -9.03
C ALA A 116 -20.55 -11.23 -7.60
N LYS A 117 -19.62 -10.62 -6.86
CA LYS A 117 -19.23 -11.09 -5.52
C LYS A 117 -20.17 -10.63 -4.41
N TYR A 118 -20.57 -9.36 -4.42
CA TYR A 118 -21.32 -8.72 -3.34
C TYR A 118 -22.77 -8.38 -3.72
N GLY A 119 -23.15 -8.59 -4.97
CA GLY A 119 -24.44 -8.15 -5.50
C GLY A 119 -24.50 -6.64 -5.76
N ASP A 120 -25.70 -6.19 -6.15
CA ASP A 120 -25.94 -4.78 -6.45
C ASP A 120 -25.92 -3.93 -5.17
N GLY A 121 -25.20 -2.82 -5.19
CA GLY A 121 -25.09 -1.90 -4.07
C GLY A 121 -25.03 -0.43 -4.49
N PRO A 122 -26.06 0.13 -5.15
CA PRO A 122 -26.02 1.49 -5.67
C PRO A 122 -26.15 2.55 -4.57
N TYR A 123 -25.62 3.74 -4.83
CA TYR A 123 -25.66 4.89 -3.92
C TYR A 123 -27.08 5.31 -3.52
N GLN A 124 -28.05 5.22 -4.42
CA GLN A 124 -29.44 5.62 -4.17
C GLN A 124 -30.07 4.83 -3.02
N ARG A 125 -29.63 3.57 -2.83
CA ARG A 125 -30.10 2.69 -1.75
C ARG A 125 -29.17 2.72 -0.53
N LEU A 126 -27.87 2.59 -0.75
CA LEU A 126 -26.90 2.37 0.34
C LEU A 126 -26.17 3.65 0.79
N ARG A 127 -26.36 4.78 0.09
CA ARG A 127 -25.65 6.04 0.34
C ARG A 127 -24.14 5.81 0.40
N ASN A 128 -23.48 6.19 1.49
CA ASN A 128 -22.03 6.04 1.65
C ASN A 128 -21.57 4.59 1.79
N ALA A 129 -22.49 3.65 2.03
CA ALA A 129 -22.22 2.21 2.05
C ALA A 129 -22.39 1.55 0.67
N CYS A 130 -22.46 2.34 -0.42
CA CYS A 130 -22.51 1.78 -1.76
C CYS A 130 -21.28 0.93 -2.08
N HIS A 131 -21.47 -0.10 -2.89
CA HIS A 131 -20.39 -0.96 -3.33
C HIS A 131 -19.52 -0.19 -4.32
N ARG A 132 -18.28 0.06 -3.92
CA ARG A 132 -17.22 0.64 -4.77
C ARG A 132 -16.25 -0.45 -5.19
N ASN A 133 -15.56 -0.21 -6.30
CA ASN A 133 -14.54 -1.10 -6.84
C ASN A 133 -13.19 -0.38 -6.95
N GLY A 134 -12.11 -1.16 -6.97
CA GLY A 134 -10.76 -0.59 -6.91
C GLY A 134 -10.29 -0.02 -8.23
N THR A 135 -10.72 -0.58 -9.35
CA THR A 135 -10.42 -0.04 -10.69
C THR A 135 -10.90 1.40 -10.82
N ASP A 136 -12.18 1.66 -10.56
CA ASP A 136 -12.76 3.00 -10.69
C ASP A 136 -12.17 3.97 -9.67
N ASN A 137 -11.99 3.53 -8.42
CA ASN A 137 -11.36 4.35 -7.39
C ASN A 137 -9.94 4.76 -7.81
N LEU A 138 -9.11 3.84 -8.30
CA LEU A 138 -7.75 4.17 -8.72
C LEU A 138 -7.76 5.07 -9.97
N LEU A 139 -8.65 4.84 -10.94
CA LEU A 139 -8.78 5.71 -12.12
C LEU A 139 -9.19 7.14 -11.78
N VAL A 140 -10.11 7.32 -10.81
CA VAL A 140 -10.49 8.67 -10.32
C VAL A 140 -9.27 9.39 -9.76
N GLU A 141 -8.42 8.71 -8.99
CA GLU A 141 -7.22 9.31 -8.44
C GLU A 141 -6.14 9.56 -9.50
N LEU A 142 -5.89 8.62 -10.40
CA LEU A 142 -4.95 8.77 -11.52
C LEU A 142 -5.35 9.95 -12.42
N GLY A 143 -6.64 10.12 -12.70
CA GLY A 143 -7.16 11.24 -13.49
C GLY A 143 -6.84 12.62 -12.91
N LYS A 144 -6.71 12.75 -11.57
CA LYS A 144 -6.28 14.00 -10.92
C LYS A 144 -4.84 14.40 -11.28
N TRP A 145 -4.04 13.45 -11.76
CA TRP A 145 -2.65 13.63 -12.15
C TRP A 145 -2.44 13.58 -13.67
N GLY A 146 -3.54 13.61 -14.45
CA GLY A 146 -3.48 13.54 -15.91
C GLY A 146 -3.16 12.16 -16.46
N MET A 147 -3.42 11.10 -15.67
CA MET A 147 -3.12 9.70 -16.01
C MET A 147 -4.40 8.91 -16.30
N GLY A 148 -4.25 7.78 -16.98
CA GLY A 148 -5.35 6.99 -17.55
C GLY A 148 -5.33 5.51 -17.17
N LEU A 149 -6.08 4.72 -17.93
CA LEU A 149 -6.20 3.27 -17.76
C LEU A 149 -4.88 2.54 -18.07
N GLU A 150 -4.10 3.07 -19.00
CA GLU A 150 -2.75 2.63 -19.36
C GLU A 150 -1.74 2.72 -18.20
N ASP A 151 -2.06 3.51 -17.18
CA ASP A 151 -1.25 3.70 -15.98
C ASP A 151 -1.72 2.83 -14.80
N LEU A 152 -2.89 2.21 -14.90
CA LEU A 152 -3.42 1.28 -13.90
C LEU A 152 -2.77 -0.09 -14.06
N LEU A 153 -1.57 -0.23 -13.48
CA LEU A 153 -0.81 -1.49 -13.47
C LEU A 153 -1.00 -2.28 -12.17
N MET A 154 -0.08 -3.20 -11.90
CA MET A 154 -0.07 -4.04 -10.70
C MET A 154 0.02 -3.18 -9.43
N VAL A 155 -0.91 -3.42 -8.52
CA VAL A 155 -0.94 -2.77 -7.20
C VAL A 155 -0.16 -3.59 -6.19
N LEU A 156 0.39 -2.92 -5.18
CA LEU A 156 0.81 -3.57 -3.94
C LEU A 156 -0.38 -3.55 -2.97
N ASN A 157 -0.80 -4.71 -2.49
CA ASN A 157 -1.85 -4.88 -1.50
C ASN A 157 -1.24 -4.96 -0.10
N LEU A 158 -1.17 -3.82 0.58
CA LEU A 158 -0.73 -3.73 1.97
C LEU A 158 -1.73 -4.42 2.90
N PHE A 159 -1.24 -4.97 4.02
CA PHE A 159 -2.00 -5.70 5.05
C PHE A 159 -2.55 -7.08 4.62
N SER A 160 -2.60 -7.36 3.32
CA SER A 160 -3.03 -8.65 2.76
C SER A 160 -1.87 -9.60 2.49
N ARG A 161 -2.18 -10.89 2.54
CA ARG A 161 -1.24 -11.97 2.18
C ARG A 161 -1.91 -12.98 1.27
N VAL A 162 -1.22 -13.31 0.18
CA VAL A 162 -1.51 -14.47 -0.67
C VAL A 162 -0.34 -15.44 -0.56
N SER A 163 -0.62 -16.70 -0.25
CA SER A 163 0.36 -17.79 -0.31
C SER A 163 0.19 -18.59 -1.59
N VAL A 164 1.30 -19.07 -2.15
CA VAL A 164 1.29 -19.97 -3.30
C VAL A 164 1.70 -21.37 -2.84
N ASP A 165 0.88 -22.38 -3.13
CA ASP A 165 1.19 -23.77 -2.80
C ASP A 165 2.12 -24.42 -3.84
N ALA A 166 2.53 -25.67 -3.58
CA ALA A 166 3.43 -26.41 -4.46
C ALA A 166 2.85 -26.72 -5.85
N ALA A 167 1.52 -26.64 -6.03
CA ALA A 167 0.85 -26.81 -7.31
C ALA A 167 0.69 -25.47 -8.06
N GLY A 168 1.14 -24.34 -7.48
CA GLY A 168 0.96 -23.01 -8.03
C GLY A 168 -0.40 -22.37 -7.70
N GLY A 169 -1.19 -23.00 -6.82
CA GLY A 169 -2.47 -22.47 -6.36
C GLY A 169 -2.26 -21.27 -5.45
N MET A 170 -2.95 -20.17 -5.73
CA MET A 170 -2.94 -18.96 -4.91
C MET A 170 -4.05 -19.01 -3.86
N HIS A 171 -3.71 -18.73 -2.61
CA HIS A 171 -4.63 -18.77 -1.47
C HIS A 171 -4.52 -17.50 -0.64
N PHE A 172 -5.64 -16.81 -0.43
CA PHE A 172 -5.71 -15.70 0.50
C PHE A 172 -5.55 -16.22 1.93
N VAL A 173 -4.77 -15.52 2.76
CA VAL A 173 -4.55 -15.88 4.17
C VAL A 173 -5.35 -14.93 5.06
N PRO A 174 -6.49 -15.36 5.64
CA PRO A 174 -7.31 -14.52 6.51
C PRO A 174 -6.57 -14.11 7.79
N GLY A 175 -6.92 -12.96 8.34
CA GLY A 175 -6.40 -12.50 9.63
C GLY A 175 -4.91 -12.11 9.62
N ASN A 176 -4.33 -11.82 8.45
CA ASN A 176 -2.95 -11.34 8.32
C ASN A 176 -2.71 -10.01 9.05
N SER A 177 -3.71 -9.13 9.04
CA SER A 177 -3.70 -7.83 9.75
C SER A 177 -4.70 -7.80 10.89
N LYS A 178 -4.30 -7.23 12.02
CA LYS A 178 -5.07 -7.06 13.26
C LYS A 178 -5.22 -5.56 13.60
N PRO A 179 -6.19 -5.19 14.47
CA PRO A 179 -6.30 -3.81 14.92
C PRO A 179 -4.98 -3.28 15.50
N GLY A 180 -4.53 -2.14 15.01
CA GLY A 180 -3.27 -1.50 15.40
C GLY A 180 -2.03 -1.93 14.61
N ASP A 181 -2.15 -2.93 13.72
CA ASP A 181 -1.05 -3.26 12.81
C ASP A 181 -0.75 -2.09 11.89
N HIS A 182 0.53 -1.92 11.56
CA HIS A 182 0.97 -0.79 10.76
C HIS A 182 2.13 -1.14 9.82
N ILE A 183 2.18 -0.38 8.75
CA ILE A 183 3.24 -0.41 7.73
C ILE A 183 3.76 1.02 7.58
N GLU A 184 5.08 1.18 7.51
CA GLU A 184 5.75 2.46 7.33
C GLU A 184 6.54 2.50 6.03
N LEU A 185 6.32 3.56 5.25
CA LEU A 185 6.95 3.78 3.96
C LEU A 185 7.76 5.07 4.00
N TYR A 186 9.08 4.95 3.91
CA TYR A 186 9.98 6.09 3.76
C TYR A 186 10.19 6.41 2.28
N ALA A 187 10.10 7.68 1.91
CA ALA A 187 10.29 8.13 0.53
C ALA A 187 11.70 8.71 0.32
N PRO A 188 12.62 8.02 -0.39
CA PRO A 188 13.94 8.57 -0.71
C PRO A 188 13.93 9.52 -1.92
N MET A 189 12.80 9.61 -2.63
CA MET A 189 12.49 10.63 -3.65
C MET A 189 11.07 11.17 -3.46
N ASP A 190 10.70 12.23 -4.18
CA ASP A 190 9.30 12.67 -4.23
C ASP A 190 8.47 11.62 -4.99
N THR A 191 7.60 10.91 -4.26
CA THR A 191 6.82 9.79 -4.78
C THR A 191 5.35 10.13 -4.80
N LEU A 192 4.72 10.06 -5.96
CA LEU A 192 3.27 10.11 -6.08
C LEU A 192 2.71 8.76 -5.61
N VAL A 193 1.89 8.81 -4.56
CA VAL A 193 1.17 7.67 -4.01
C VAL A 193 -0.28 7.74 -4.48
N VAL A 194 -0.81 6.63 -4.99
CA VAL A 194 -2.21 6.47 -5.35
C VAL A 194 -2.74 5.22 -4.68
N MET A 195 -3.83 5.30 -3.92
CA MET A 195 -4.31 4.17 -3.12
C MET A 195 -5.83 4.10 -2.97
N THR A 196 -6.33 2.91 -2.67
CA THR A 196 -7.72 2.65 -2.27
C THR A 196 -7.80 1.62 -1.14
N ALA A 197 -8.69 1.86 -0.17
CA ALA A 197 -8.93 0.95 0.96
C ALA A 197 -10.16 0.09 0.68
N LEU A 198 -9.99 -0.98 -0.10
CA LEU A 198 -11.04 -1.93 -0.49
C LEU A 198 -10.61 -3.35 -0.19
N GLN A 199 -11.56 -4.26 -0.02
CA GLN A 199 -11.26 -5.67 0.23
C GLN A 199 -10.46 -6.29 -0.91
N HIS A 200 -9.52 -7.17 -0.54
CA HIS A 200 -8.70 -7.89 -1.50
C HIS A 200 -9.58 -8.77 -2.42
N PRO A 201 -9.27 -8.92 -3.72
CA PRO A 201 -10.08 -9.73 -4.63
C PRO A 201 -10.33 -11.16 -4.14
N MET A 202 -9.30 -11.78 -3.56
CA MET A 202 -9.34 -13.15 -3.05
C MET A 202 -9.84 -13.29 -1.60
N ASP A 203 -10.25 -12.20 -0.94
CA ASP A 203 -10.90 -12.28 0.39
C ASP A 203 -12.17 -13.15 0.27
N PRO A 204 -12.33 -14.23 1.05
CA PRO A 204 -13.48 -15.13 0.92
C PRO A 204 -14.78 -14.55 1.48
N SER A 205 -14.75 -13.39 2.16
CA SER A 205 -15.94 -12.78 2.73
C SER A 205 -17.01 -12.49 1.65
N PRO A 206 -18.25 -12.94 1.86
CA PRO A 206 -19.37 -12.61 0.97
C PRO A 206 -19.93 -11.20 1.22
N ASP A 207 -19.52 -10.54 2.30
CA ASP A 207 -20.03 -9.23 2.70
C ASP A 207 -19.12 -8.11 2.20
N TYR A 208 -19.71 -7.03 1.67
CA TYR A 208 -18.98 -5.80 1.36
C TYR A 208 -18.72 -5.01 2.65
N ALA A 209 -17.47 -5.06 3.14
CA ALA A 209 -17.06 -4.55 4.44
C ALA A 209 -15.61 -4.02 4.41
N PRO A 210 -15.27 -3.05 3.53
CA PRO A 210 -13.93 -2.49 3.48
C PRO A 210 -13.59 -1.76 4.78
N LYS A 211 -12.33 -1.84 5.20
CA LYS A 211 -11.86 -1.33 6.49
C LYS A 211 -11.16 0.02 6.39
N PRO A 212 -11.34 0.91 7.37
CA PRO A 212 -10.66 2.20 7.40
C PRO A 212 -9.20 2.05 7.83
N VAL A 213 -8.34 2.91 7.29
CA VAL A 213 -6.91 2.96 7.62
C VAL A 213 -6.53 4.38 8.01
N ARG A 214 -5.79 4.52 9.11
CA ARG A 214 -5.22 5.80 9.52
C ARG A 214 -3.92 6.04 8.75
N LEU A 215 -3.77 7.23 8.20
CA LEU A 215 -2.56 7.70 7.53
C LEU A 215 -1.89 8.75 8.41
N SER A 216 -0.58 8.63 8.62
CA SER A 216 0.20 9.57 9.42
C SER A 216 1.49 9.95 8.68
N TRP A 217 1.66 11.24 8.41
CA TRP A 217 2.85 11.78 7.75
C TRP A 217 3.82 12.34 8.76
N MET A 218 5.09 12.03 8.58
CA MET A 218 6.16 12.48 9.46
C MET A 218 7.35 12.98 8.64
N GLN A 219 8.16 13.83 9.26
CA GLN A 219 9.53 14.08 8.81
C GLN A 219 10.42 13.01 9.44
N ALA A 220 11.18 12.27 8.63
CA ALA A 220 12.11 11.28 9.13
C ALA A 220 13.56 11.68 8.84
N ASP A 221 14.45 11.24 9.71
CA ASP A 221 15.88 11.19 9.41
C ASP A 221 16.13 10.04 8.40
N PRO A 222 16.97 10.24 7.37
CA PRO A 222 17.25 9.20 6.37
C PRO A 222 17.75 7.86 6.94
N SER A 223 18.37 7.86 8.12
CA SER A 223 18.82 6.65 8.81
C SER A 223 17.69 5.66 9.13
N ILE A 224 16.42 6.10 9.16
CA ILE A 224 15.27 5.19 9.34
C ILE A 224 15.22 4.11 8.25
N ALA A 225 15.72 4.42 7.06
CA ALA A 225 15.75 3.50 5.92
C ALA A 225 17.07 2.73 5.78
N GLU A 226 18.02 2.88 6.71
CA GLU A 226 19.37 2.31 6.58
C GLU A 226 19.35 0.78 6.47
N HIS A 227 18.49 0.12 7.24
CA HIS A 227 18.30 -1.33 7.11
C HIS A 227 17.77 -1.72 5.73
N CYS A 228 16.86 -0.93 5.15
CA CYS A 228 16.35 -1.17 3.80
C CYS A 228 17.44 -0.97 2.74
N ARG A 229 18.23 0.10 2.89
CA ARG A 229 19.35 0.44 2.00
C ARG A 229 20.40 -0.66 1.95
N THR A 230 20.73 -1.25 3.10
CA THR A 230 21.87 -2.17 3.25
C THR A 230 21.48 -3.65 3.27
N SER A 231 20.18 -3.99 3.24
CA SER A 231 19.73 -5.39 3.27
C SER A 231 20.20 -6.21 2.06
N ARG A 232 20.46 -5.56 0.92
CA ARG A 232 20.97 -6.15 -0.32
C ARG A 232 21.91 -5.21 -1.07
N PRO A 233 22.94 -5.72 -1.77
CA PRO A 233 23.78 -4.90 -2.66
C PRO A 233 22.97 -4.16 -3.74
N GLU A 234 21.88 -4.75 -4.23
CA GLU A 234 20.95 -4.16 -5.18
C GLU A 234 20.29 -2.91 -4.59
N ASN A 235 19.89 -2.96 -3.32
CA ASN A 235 19.30 -1.81 -2.61
C ASN A 235 20.28 -0.65 -2.51
N VAL A 236 21.55 -0.93 -2.20
CA VAL A 236 22.60 0.11 -2.19
C VAL A 236 22.66 0.81 -3.56
N ARG A 237 22.69 0.05 -4.66
CA ARG A 237 22.69 0.61 -6.03
C ARG A 237 21.40 1.36 -6.35
N GLY A 238 20.24 0.84 -5.96
CA GLY A 238 18.95 1.50 -6.15
C GLY A 238 18.88 2.85 -5.46
N PHE A 239 19.38 2.94 -4.21
CA PHE A 239 19.47 4.20 -3.49
C PHE A 239 20.47 5.17 -4.14
N ILE A 240 21.65 4.70 -4.58
CA ILE A 240 22.61 5.55 -5.32
C ILE A 240 21.95 6.11 -6.60
N ASN A 241 21.26 5.27 -7.38
CA ASN A 241 20.52 5.72 -8.57
C ASN A 241 19.43 6.76 -8.25
N THR A 242 18.81 6.63 -7.08
CA THR A 242 17.79 7.57 -6.60
C THR A 242 18.42 8.90 -6.18
N GLU A 243 19.55 8.87 -5.49
CA GLU A 243 20.29 10.05 -5.04
C GLU A 243 20.86 10.85 -6.21
N ASN A 244 21.28 10.16 -7.29
CA ASN A 244 21.78 10.78 -8.52
C ASN A 244 20.75 11.69 -9.22
N LEU A 245 19.45 11.57 -8.92
CA LEU A 245 18.43 12.51 -9.42
C LEU A 245 18.57 13.94 -8.88
N TYR A 246 19.38 14.12 -7.83
CA TYR A 246 19.48 15.37 -7.09
C TYR A 246 20.90 15.96 -7.08
N LEU A 247 21.76 15.48 -7.98
CA LEU A 247 23.08 16.06 -8.27
C LEU A 247 22.94 17.19 -9.30
#